data_AF-A0A3D2XX34-F1
#
_entry.id   AF-A0A3D2XX34-F1
#
_cell.length_a   1.000
_cell.length_b   1.000
_cell.length_c   1.000
_cell.angle_alpha   90.00
_cell.angle_beta   90.00
_cell.angle_gamma   90.00
#
_symmetry.space_group_name_H-M   'P 1'
#
loop_
_entity.id
_entity.type
_entity.pdbx_description
1 polymer ?
#
loop_
_entity_poly.entity_id
_entity_poly.type
_entity_poly.pdbx_seq_one_letter_code
_entity_poly.pdbx_strand_id
1 'polypeptide(L)' 'RITRGQKVPDIAEQLHIAAKTVNTYRYRLFDKLEISTDVELTHLALRHKLIELS' A
#
# COMPACT_ATOMS: atom_id res chain seq x y z
N ARG A 1 3.49 3.00 -8.29
CA ARG A 1 2.49 2.15 -7.60
C ARG A 1 3.13 1.80 -6.27
N ILE A 2 2.76 2.51 -5.22
CA ILE A 2 1.77 2.09 -4.22
C ILE A 2 0.62 3.12 -4.29
N THR A 3 -0.50 2.68 -4.88
CA THR A 3 -1.76 3.38 -5.18
C THR A 3 -1.78 4.72 -5.97
N ARG A 4 -0.77 5.61 -5.90
CA ARG A 4 -0.72 6.88 -6.71
C ARG A 4 0.54 7.08 -7.55
N GLY A 5 1.27 6.01 -7.86
CA GLY A 5 2.52 6.13 -8.62
C GLY A 5 3.79 6.30 -7.76
N GLN A 6 3.66 6.74 -6.51
CA GLN A 6 4.77 6.86 -5.55
C GLN A 6 5.51 5.53 -5.36
N LYS A 7 6.84 5.59 -5.29
CA LYS A 7 7.70 4.45 -4.99
C LYS A 7 7.78 4.28 -3.47
N VAL A 8 8.10 3.06 -3.02
CA VAL A 8 8.30 2.73 -1.59
C VAL A 8 9.29 3.71 -0.90
N PRO A 9 10.43 4.09 -1.53
CA PRO A 9 11.35 5.06 -0.93
C PRO A 9 10.72 6.42 -0.68
N ASP A 10 9.91 6.92 -1.62
CA ASP A 10 9.26 8.24 -1.50
C ASP A 10 8.28 8.27 -0.31
N ILE A 11 7.53 7.18 -0.12
CA ILE A 11 6.61 7.01 1.01
C ILE A 11 7.37 6.93 2.33
N ALA A 12 8.50 6.23 2.32
CA ALA A 12 9.36 6.07 3.48
C ALA A 12 9.94 7.43 3.91
N GLU A 13 10.38 8.25 2.95
CA GLU A 13 10.86 9.61 3.17
C GLU A 13 9.76 10.52 3.72
N GLN A 14 8.57 10.54 3.11
CA GLN A 14 7.43 11.33 3.60
C GLN A 14 7.04 10.99 5.04
N LEU A 15 7.08 9.70 5.39
CA LEU A 15 6.71 9.22 6.71
C LEU A 15 7.89 9.15 7.69
N HIS A 16 9.10 9.54 7.27
CA HIS A 16 10.33 9.51 8.08
C HIS A 16 10.62 8.13 8.69
N ILE A 17 10.34 7.06 7.95
CA ILE A 17 10.57 5.67 8.34
C ILE A 17 11.41 4.93 7.31
N ALA A 18 11.92 3.75 7.65
CA ALA A 18 12.65 2.92 6.69
C ALA A 18 11.70 2.31 5.63
N ALA A 19 12.18 2.21 4.39
CA ALA A 19 11.46 1.53 3.31
C ALA A 19 11.10 0.07 3.65
N LYS A 20 11.94 -0.61 4.46
CA LYS A 20 11.64 -1.95 4.99
C LYS A 20 10.39 -1.95 5.86
N THR A 21 10.21 -0.93 6.68
CA THR A 21 9.02 -0.76 7.54
C THR A 21 7.75 -0.63 6.70
N VAL A 22 7.78 0.20 5.65
CA VAL A 22 6.64 0.32 4.71
C VAL A 22 6.27 -1.04 4.12
N ASN A 23 7.26 -1.82 3.66
CA ASN A 23 7.01 -3.17 3.15
C ASN A 23 6.44 -4.11 4.23
N THR A 24 6.94 -4.07 5.45
CA THR A 24 6.40 -4.88 6.57
C THR A 24 4.93 -4.57 6.82
N TYR A 25 4.52 -3.29 6.82
CA TYR A 25 3.12 -2.92 6.97
C TYR A 25 2.27 -3.38 5.79
N ARG A 26 2.80 -3.32 4.55
CA ARG A 26 2.12 -3.84 3.36
C ARG A 26 1.87 -5.34 3.45
N TYR A 27 2.86 -6.13 3.85
CA TYR A 27 2.68 -7.59 4.02
C TYR A 27 1.70 -7.93 5.14
N ARG A 28 1.70 -7.19 6.26
CA ARG A 28 0.70 -7.36 7.32
C ARG A 28 -0.71 -7.04 6.85
N LEU A 29 -0.86 -6.06 5.96
CA LEU A 29 -2.16 -5.72 5.38
C LEU A 29 -2.64 -6.82 4.44
N PHE A 30 -1.74 -7.39 3.63
CA PHE A 30 -2.04 -8.54 2.77
C PHE A 30 -2.51 -9.74 3.55
N ASP A 31 -1.77 -10.11 4.60
CA ASP A 31 -2.11 -11.23 5.49
C ASP A 31 -3.48 -11.03 6.17
N LYS A 32 -3.72 -9.84 6.74
CA LYS A 32 -5.00 -9.51 7.39
C LYS A 32 -6.20 -9.49 6.46
N LEU A 33 -6.00 -9.21 5.18
CA LEU A 33 -7.07 -9.09 4.19
C LEU A 33 -7.15 -10.31 3.26
N GLU A 34 -6.32 -11.32 3.50
CA GLU A 34 -6.17 -12.52 2.64
C GLU A 34 -5.91 -12.18 1.16
N ILE A 35 -5.07 -11.15 0.94
CA ILE A 35 -4.72 -10.64 -0.39
C ILE A 35 -3.33 -11.11 -0.79
N SER A 36 -3.18 -11.56 -2.03
CA SER A 36 -1.91 -12.06 -2.57
C SER A 36 -1.20 -11.07 -3.49
N THR A 37 -1.92 -10.08 -4.03
CA THR A 37 -1.36 -9.16 -5.03
C THR A 37 -1.67 -7.68 -4.78
N ASP A 38 -0.77 -6.80 -5.24
CA ASP A 38 -0.99 -5.34 -5.21
C ASP A 38 -2.24 -4.92 -6.01
N VAL A 39 -2.64 -5.71 -7.01
CA VAL A 39 -3.83 -5.47 -7.85
C VAL A 39 -5.10 -5.72 -7.05
N GLU A 40 -5.18 -6.84 -6.34
CA GLU A 40 -6.29 -7.16 -5.42
C GLU A 40 -6.41 -6.13 -4.30
N LEU A 41 -5.29 -5.69 -3.72
CA LEU A 41 -5.30 -4.62 -2.71
C LEU A 41 -5.88 -3.33 -3.29
N THR A 42 -5.50 -2.98 -4.53
CA THR A 42 -6.01 -1.78 -5.20
C THR A 42 -7.52 -1.90 -5.44
N HIS A 43 -8.01 -3.03 -5.93
CA HIS A 43 -9.44 -3.26 -6.13
C HIS A 43 -10.23 -3.19 -4.82
N LEU A 44 -9.71 -3.77 -3.75
CA LEU A 44 -10.33 -3.72 -2.43
C LEU A 44 -10.37 -2.28 -1.89
N ALA A 45 -9.25 -1.56 -1.97
CA ALA A 45 -9.16 -0.19 -1.49
C ALA A 45 -10.09 0.76 -2.25
N LEU A 46 -10.29 0.56 -3.56
CA LEU A 46 -11.29 1.27 -4.36
C LEU A 46 -12.73 0.90 -3.96
N ARG A 47 -13.02 -0.40 -3.81
CA ARG A 47 -14.36 -0.88 -3.41
C ARG A 47 -14.79 -0.33 -2.05
N HIS A 48 -13.84 -0.24 -1.12
CA HIS A 48 -14.07 0.27 0.23
C HIS A 48 -13.88 1.79 0.36
N LYS A 49 -13.64 2.51 -0.76
CA LYS A 49 -13.38 3.97 -0.78
C LYS A 49 -12.24 4.41 0.15
N LEU A 50 -11.29 3.52 0.42
CA LEU A 50 -10.11 3.81 1.23
C LEU A 50 -9.10 4.70 0.49
N ILE A 51 -9.21 4.74 -0.85
CA ILE A 51 -8.40 5.58 -1.72
C ILE A 51 -9.27 6.11 -2.88
N GLU A 52 -9.09 7.38 -3.21
CA GLU A 52 -9.60 8.00 -4.43
C GLU A 52 -8.48 8.01 -5.49
N LEU A 53 -8.79 7.52 -6.70
CA LEU A 53 -8.00 7.77 -7.90
C LEU A 53 -8.42 9.13 -8.46
N SER A 54 -7.83 10.18 -7.90
CA SER A 54 -7.90 11.56 -8.41
C SER A 54 -6.65 11.88 -9.22
#